data_AF-A0A0E3Q4M2-F1
#
_entry.id   AF-A0A0E3Q4M2-F1
#
_cell.length_a   1.000
_cell.length_b   1.000
_cell.length_c   1.000
_cell.angle_alpha   90.00
_cell.angle_beta   90.00
_cell.angle_gamma   90.00
#
_symmetry.space_group_name_H-M   'P 1'
#
loop_
_entity.id
_entity.type
_entity.pdbx_description
1 polymer ?
#
loop_
_entity_poly.entity_id
_entity_poly.type
_entity_poly.pdbx_seq_one_letter_code
_entity_poly.pdbx_strand_id
1 'polypeptide(L)'
;MEIFEGLVYVKYGRIGSKGEGPDYYLQTWDREFLLNYGDRGPWELDYYLEFFCRKFVEVTGEPDKETNTMKVTMIKEICVEHIPKKMEYS
;
A
#
# COMPACT_ATOMS: atom_id res chain seq x y z
N MET A 1 -4.79 17.30 -1.65
CA MET A 1 -4.12 16.17 -0.98
C MET A 1 -4.90 15.81 0.26
N GLU A 2 -5.13 14.53 0.47
CA GLU A 2 -5.83 13.96 1.62
C GLU A 2 -4.93 12.92 2.29
N ILE A 3 -5.21 12.62 3.56
CA ILE A 3 -4.45 11.67 4.38
C ILE A 3 -5.38 10.50 4.72
N PHE A 4 -4.90 9.28 4.49
CA PHE A 4 -5.62 8.06 4.80
C PHE A 4 -4.74 7.10 5.59
N GLU A 5 -5.34 6.41 6.55
CA GLU A 5 -4.69 5.36 7.33
C GLU A 5 -5.24 4.00 6.94
N GLY A 6 -4.36 3.01 6.85
CA GLY A 6 -4.78 1.67 6.45
C GLY A 6 -3.64 0.67 6.31
N LEU A 7 -4.01 -0.54 5.91
CA LEU A 7 -3.08 -1.63 5.62
C LEU A 7 -2.71 -1.60 4.14
N VAL A 8 -1.42 -1.54 3.81
CA VAL A 8 -0.97 -1.75 2.43
C VAL A 8 -0.90 -3.24 2.15
N TYR A 9 -1.41 -3.67 1.01
CA TYR A 9 -1.31 -5.04 0.56
C TYR A 9 -1.26 -5.13 -0.96
N VAL A 10 -0.86 -6.28 -1.48
CA VAL A 10 -0.69 -6.51 -2.92
C VAL A 10 -1.71 -7.53 -3.42
N LYS A 11 -2.31 -7.27 -4.60
CA LYS A 11 -3.05 -8.24 -5.38
C LYS A 11 -2.24 -8.60 -6.62
N TYR A 12 -2.03 -9.90 -6.84
CA TYR A 12 -1.44 -10.44 -8.06
C TYR A 12 -2.53 -11.09 -8.91
N GLY A 13 -2.45 -10.92 -10.24
CA GLY A 13 -3.29 -11.67 -11.18
C GLY A 13 -4.60 -10.98 -11.57
N ARG A 14 -4.52 -9.86 -12.30
CA ARG A 14 -5.59 -9.48 -13.23
C ARG A 14 -5.62 -10.50 -14.37
N ILE A 15 -6.28 -11.63 -14.15
CA ILE A 15 -6.39 -12.73 -15.12
C ILE A 15 -6.87 -12.15 -16.46
N GLY A 16 -6.03 -12.27 -17.50
CA GLY A 16 -6.44 -11.99 -18.88
C GLY A 16 -5.62 -10.94 -19.65
N SER A 17 -4.51 -10.42 -19.11
CA SER A 17 -3.63 -9.50 -19.86
C SER A 17 -2.17 -9.94 -19.80
N LYS A 18 -1.44 -9.84 -20.93
CA LYS A 18 0.02 -10.04 -20.98
C LYS A 18 0.70 -8.89 -20.23
N GLY A 19 0.71 -8.93 -18.90
CA GLY A 19 1.19 -7.81 -18.09
C GLY A 19 0.85 -7.85 -16.61
N GLU A 20 0.69 -9.04 -16.02
CA GLU A 20 0.25 -9.23 -14.63
C GLU A 20 1.36 -8.90 -13.63
N GLY A 21 1.57 -7.62 -13.34
CA GLY A 21 2.38 -7.18 -12.21
C GLY A 21 1.55 -6.93 -10.95
N PRO A 22 2.20 -6.53 -9.86
CA PRO A 22 1.53 -6.24 -8.60
C PRO A 22 0.64 -5.00 -8.71
N ASP A 23 -0.57 -5.08 -8.16
CA ASP A 23 -1.37 -3.92 -7.80
C ASP A 23 -1.30 -3.74 -6.28
N TYR A 24 -0.86 -2.58 -5.84
CA TYR A 24 -0.76 -2.23 -4.42
C TYR A 24 -1.99 -1.46 -3.99
N TYR A 25 -2.62 -1.90 -2.91
CA TYR A 25 -3.83 -1.30 -2.36
C TYR A 25 -3.58 -0.80 -0.95
N LEU A 26 -4.23 0.30 -0.59
CA LEU A 26 -4.44 0.71 0.80
C LEU A 26 -5.86 0.31 1.22
N GLN A 27 -5.96 -0.63 2.15
CA GLN A 27 -7.21 -0.98 2.81
C GLN A 27 -7.46 -0.03 3.98
N THR A 28 -8.43 0.86 3.84
CA THR A 28 -8.92 1.71 4.94
C THR A 28 -10.12 1.04 5.61
N TRP A 29 -10.71 1.70 6.61
CA TRP A 29 -11.89 1.17 7.31
C TRP A 29 -13.13 1.02 6.42
N ASP A 30 -13.37 1.94 5.49
CA ASP A 30 -14.61 2.01 4.71
C ASP A 30 -14.40 1.67 3.22
N ARG A 31 -13.16 1.69 2.72
CA ARG A 31 -12.86 1.45 1.29
C ARG A 31 -11.42 1.01 1.03
N GLU A 32 -11.15 0.68 -0.23
CA GLU A 32 -9.81 0.35 -0.72
C GLU A 32 -9.37 1.36 -1.79
N PHE A 33 -8.11 1.76 -1.76
CA PHE A 33 -7.51 2.61 -2.79
C PHE A 33 -6.42 1.87 -3.54
N LEU A 34 -6.46 1.87 -4.88
CA LEU A 34 -5.32 1.46 -5.70
C LEU A 34 -4.23 2.56 -5.63
N LEU A 35 -3.04 2.20 -5.15
CA LEU A 35 -1.94 3.12 -4.96
C LEU A 35 -1.09 3.27 -6.22
N ASN A 36 -0.84 4.52 -6.60
CA ASN A 36 0.06 4.88 -7.70
C ASN A 36 1.10 5.87 -7.19
N TYR A 37 2.35 5.44 -7.00
CA TYR A 37 3.43 6.33 -6.56
C TYR A 37 4.15 7.00 -7.74
N GLY A 38 4.29 6.30 -8.87
CA GLY A 38 4.88 6.84 -10.09
C GLY A 38 4.33 6.19 -11.35
N ASP A 39 4.74 6.71 -12.51
CA ASP A 39 4.42 6.12 -13.81
C ASP A 39 5.20 4.82 -13.98
N ARG A 40 4.48 3.69 -14.04
CA ARG A 40 5.06 2.36 -14.22
C ARG A 40 4.24 1.52 -15.18
N GLY A 41 4.90 0.58 -15.83
CA GLY A 41 4.25 -0.47 -16.60
C GLY A 41 3.44 -1.42 -15.69
N PRO A 42 2.35 -2.04 -16.19
CA PRO A 42 1.52 -2.95 -15.41
C PRO A 42 2.25 -4.14 -14.79
N TRP A 43 3.37 -4.55 -15.40
CA TRP A 43 4.25 -5.66 -14.97
C TRP A 43 5.38 -5.24 -14.04
N GLU A 44 5.63 -3.94 -13.90
CA GLU A 44 6.77 -3.44 -13.12
C GLU A 44 6.43 -3.41 -11.63
N LEU A 45 7.37 -3.87 -10.80
CA LEU A 45 7.28 -3.74 -9.35
C LEU A 45 7.42 -2.27 -8.96
N ASP A 46 6.57 -1.82 -8.05
CA ASP A 46 6.79 -0.56 -7.36
C ASP A 46 7.50 -0.87 -6.04
N TYR A 47 8.84 -0.82 -6.06
CA TYR A 47 9.64 -1.16 -4.88
C TYR A 47 9.34 -0.28 -3.66
N TYR A 48 8.87 0.96 -3.87
CA TYR A 48 8.50 1.84 -2.79
C TYR A 48 7.21 1.36 -2.11
N LEU A 49 6.19 1.00 -2.89
CA LEU A 49 4.94 0.44 -2.36
C LEU A 49 5.13 -0.99 -1.82
N GLU A 50 5.97 -1.80 -2.46
CA GLU A 50 6.32 -3.15 -2.00
C GLU A 50 6.94 -3.13 -0.61
N PHE A 51 7.81 -2.16 -0.31
CA PHE A 51 8.40 -2.00 1.02
C PHE A 51 7.35 -1.83 2.13
N PHE A 52 6.21 -1.22 1.80
CA PHE A 52 5.10 -1.02 2.74
C PHE A 52 4.09 -2.16 2.74
N CYS A 53 4.24 -3.17 1.88
CA CYS A 53 3.32 -4.29 1.82
C CYS A 53 3.22 -5.02 3.17
N ARG A 54 1.99 -5.30 3.59
CA ARG A 54 1.60 -5.86 4.90
C ARG A 54 1.91 -4.97 6.10
N LYS A 55 2.06 -3.67 5.90
CA LYS A 55 2.26 -2.70 6.98
C LYS A 55 1.06 -1.76 7.11
N PHE A 56 0.77 -1.37 8.35
CA PHE A 56 -0.14 -0.26 8.60
C PHE A 56 0.61 1.06 8.37
N VAL A 57 0.02 1.93 7.57
CA VAL A 57 0.65 3.16 7.14
C VAL A 57 -0.36 4.32 7.13
N GLU A 58 0.19 5.51 7.17
CA GLU A 58 -0.45 6.76 6.80
C GLU A 58 0.01 7.12 5.38
N VAL A 59 -0.93 7.31 4.46
CA VAL A 59 -0.66 7.72 3.08
C VAL A 59 -1.19 9.11 2.84
N THR A 60 -0.34 10.00 2.35
CA THR A 60 -0.74 11.32 1.83
C THR A 60 -0.73 11.27 0.30
N GLY A 61 -1.84 11.69 -0.31
CA GLY A 61 -1.96 11.67 -1.77
C GLY A 61 -3.18 12.40 -2.31
N GLU A 62 -3.39 12.26 -3.61
CA GLU A 62 -4.56 12.80 -4.31
C GLU A 62 -5.49 11.63 -4.67
N PRO A 63 -6.64 11.47 -3.99
CA PRO A 63 -7.60 10.43 -4.31
C PRO A 63 -8.45 10.80 -5.53
N ASP A 64 -8.61 9.86 -6.45
CA ASP A 64 -9.63 9.87 -7.48
C ASP A 64 -10.82 9.01 -7.01
N LYS A 65 -11.95 9.68 -6.77
CA LYS A 65 -13.16 9.07 -6.23
C LYS A 65 -13.92 8.23 -7.26
N GLU A 66 -13.71 8.45 -8.55
CA GLU A 66 -14.39 7.69 -9.60
C GLU A 66 -13.74 6.31 -9.77
N THR A 67 -12.41 6.27 -9.71
CA THR A 67 -11.64 5.05 -9.94
C THR A 67 -11.17 4.36 -8.67
N ASN A 68 -11.38 4.98 -7.49
CA ASN A 68 -10.77 4.58 -6.21
C ASN A 68 -9.26 4.40 -6.33
N THR A 69 -8.61 5.27 -7.10
CA THR A 69 -7.15 5.31 -7.19
C THR A 69 -6.62 6.45 -6.30
N MET A 70 -5.39 6.32 -5.83
CA MET A 70 -4.73 7.37 -5.07
C MET A 70 -3.32 7.58 -5.61
N LYS A 71 -3.07 8.81 -6.10
CA LYS A 71 -1.74 9.24 -6.45
C LYS A 71 -0.96 9.55 -5.17
N VAL A 72 -0.04 8.67 -4.82
CA VAL A 72 0.73 8.74 -3.57
C VAL A 72 1.79 9.80 -3.69
N THR A 73 1.89 10.66 -2.67
CA THR A 73 3.01 11.61 -2.52
C THR A 73 3.93 11.22 -1.37
N MET A 74 3.38 10.66 -0.29
CA MET A 74 4.15 10.23 0.87
C MET A 74 3.47 9.05 1.54
N ILE A 75 4.27 8.08 2.00
CA ILE A 75 3.82 6.99 2.88
C ILE A 75 4.70 6.98 4.12
N LYS A 76 4.06 6.83 5.28
CA LYS A 76 4.72 6.70 6.57
C LYS A 76 4.16 5.48 7.30
N GLU A 77 5.04 4.58 7.73
CA GLU A 77 4.65 3.44 8.57
C GLU A 77 4.16 3.94 9.94
N ILE A 78 2.97 3.47 10.36
CA ILE A 78 2.43 3.73 11.70
C ILE A 78 3.02 2.63 12.60
N CYS A 79 4.21 2.89 13.13
CA CYS A 79 4.97 1.95 13.95
C CYS A 79 4.12 1.20 15.00
N VAL A 80 4.35 -0.11 15.10
CA VAL A 80 4.01 -0.92 16.29
C VAL A 80 5.29 -1.53 16.87
N GLU A 81 5.58 -1.25 18.14
CA GLU A 81 6.61 -1.96 18.92
C GLU A 81 6.13 -3.36 19.34
N HIS A 82 6.03 -4.36 18.45
CA HIS A 82 5.63 -5.71 18.93
C HIS A 82 6.29 -6.87 18.20
N ILE A 83 7.62 -6.84 18.00
CA ILE A 83 8.35 -8.11 18.07
C ILE A 83 8.30 -8.50 19.56
N PRO A 84 7.72 -9.66 19.94
CA PRO A 84 7.77 -10.13 21.31
C PRO A 84 9.25 -10.26 21.71
N LYS A 85 9.71 -9.42 22.63
CA LYS A 85 11.02 -9.62 23.25
C LYS A 85 10.88 -10.83 24.16
N LYS A 86 11.71 -11.85 23.96
CA LYS A 86 11.82 -12.97 24.89
C LYS A 86 12.13 -12.37 26.27
N MET A 87 11.19 -12.49 27.22
CA MET A 87 11.44 -12.06 28.60
C MET A 87 12.53 -12.98 29.18
N GLU A 88 13.73 -12.45 29.39
CA GLU A 88 14.73 -13.11 30.22
C GLU A 88 14.39 -12.76 31.68
N TYR A 89 13.87 -13.74 32.41
CA TYR A 89 13.75 -13.64 33.86
C TYR A 89 15.16 -13.59 34.45
N SER A 90 15.52 -12.46 35.09
CA SER A 90 16.74 -12.29 35.89
C SER A 90 16.42 -12.50 37.36
#